data_AF-A0A1G6UZX5-F1
#
_entry.id   AF-A0A1G6UZX5-F1
#
_cell.length_a   1.000
_cell.length_b   1.000
_cell.length_c   1.000
_cell.angle_alpha   90.00
_cell.angle_beta   90.00
_cell.angle_gamma   90.00
#
_symmetry.space_group_name_H-M   'P 1'
#
loop_
_entity.id
_entity.type
_entity.pdbx_description
1 polymer ?
#
loop_
_entity_poly.entity_id
_entity_poly.type
_entity_poly.pdbx_seq_one_letter_code
_entity_poly.pdbx_strand_id
1 'polypeptide(L)' 'MNHSSIKITPLSKTDYELWLILWQNYLTFYETSLPSGTTETTWRNLLDKGKLENDMPTKKAKHQILGFFYFDTTLQ' A
#
# COMPACT_ATOMS: atom_id res chain seq x y z
N MET A 1 3.43 -22.04 22.19
CA MET A 1 3.02 -21.39 20.93
C MET A 1 4.16 -20.48 20.52
N ASN A 2 4.84 -20.76 19.40
CA ASN A 2 5.89 -19.89 18.90
C ASN A 2 5.22 -18.71 18.19
N HIS A 3 5.25 -17.53 18.81
CA HIS A 3 4.79 -16.31 18.16
C HIS A 3 5.84 -15.88 17.14
N SER A 4 5.62 -16.24 15.87
CA SER A 4 6.41 -15.70 14.78
C SER A 4 6.30 -14.17 14.81
N SER A 5 7.39 -13.50 15.17
CA SER A 5 7.43 -12.05 15.18
C SER A 5 7.39 -11.56 13.74
N ILE A 6 6.26 -10.98 13.34
CA ILE A 6 6.11 -10.34 12.04
C ILE A 6 6.71 -8.95 12.16
N LYS A 7 7.74 -8.67 11.35
CA LYS A 7 8.35 -7.34 11.24
C LYS A 7 7.76 -6.61 10.05
N ILE A 8 7.16 -5.45 10.29
CA ILE A 8 6.65 -4.57 9.24
C ILE A 8 7.77 -3.60 8.86
N THR A 9 8.06 -3.48 7.56
CA THR A 9 9.09 -2.58 7.01
C THR A 9 8.50 -1.63 5.98
N PRO A 10 9.09 -0.44 5.78
CA PRO A 10 8.67 0.47 4.72
C PRO A 10 8.77 -0.19 3.35
N LEU A 11 7.83 0.14 2.47
CA LEU A 11 7.86 -0.29 1.07
C LEU A 11 9.01 0.39 0.32
N SER A 12 9.59 -0.35 -0.61
CA SER A 12 10.64 0.12 -1.51
C SER A 12 10.26 -0.14 -2.96
N LYS A 13 10.96 0.49 -3.90
CA LYS A 13 10.72 0.28 -5.34
C LYS A 13 10.89 -1.17 -5.77
N THR A 14 11.74 -1.95 -5.10
CA THR A 14 11.99 -3.36 -5.42
C THR A 14 10.83 -4.27 -5.05
N ASP A 15 9.89 -3.80 -4.22
CA ASP A 15 8.74 -4.61 -3.78
C ASP A 15 7.58 -4.59 -4.78
N TYR A 16 7.71 -3.85 -5.90
CA TYR A 16 6.63 -3.64 -6.86
C TYR A 16 6.04 -4.95 -7.39
N GLU A 17 6.88 -5.89 -7.83
CA GLU A 17 6.41 -7.15 -8.43
C GLU A 17 5.60 -7.99 -7.43
N LEU A 18 6.11 -8.10 -6.19
CA LEU A 18 5.42 -8.85 -5.13
C LEU A 18 4.11 -8.16 -4.74
N TRP A 19 4.13 -6.83 -4.62
CA TRP A 19 2.95 -6.04 -4.35
C TRP A 19 1.90 -6.18 -5.46
N LEU A 20 2.32 -6.16 -6.73
CA LEU A 20 1.44 -6.27 -7.89
C LEU A 20 0.70 -7.61 -7.90
N ILE A 21 1.38 -8.72 -7.57
CA ILE A 21 0.75 -10.05 -7.47
C ILE A 21 -0.36 -10.03 -6.41
N LEU A 22 -0.06 -9.52 -5.21
CA LEU A 22 -1.04 -9.44 -4.13
C LEU A 22 -2.23 -8.54 -4.50
N TRP A 23 -1.95 -7.42 -5.16
CA TRP A 23 -2.96 -6.49 -5.62
C TRP A 23 -3.88 -7.10 -6.69
N GLN A 24 -3.34 -7.85 -7.66
CA GLN A 24 -4.16 -8.51 -8.67
C GLN A 24 -5.00 -9.65 -8.10
N ASN A 25 -4.47 -10.40 -7.13
CA ASN A 25 -5.25 -11.41 -6.40
C ASN A 25 -6.39 -10.76 -5.62
N TYR A 26 -6.13 -9.61 -5.01
CA TYR A 26 -7.13 -8.82 -4.31
C TYR A 26 -8.27 -8.38 -5.23
N LEU A 27 -7.94 -7.82 -6.39
CA LEU A 27 -8.94 -7.41 -7.40
C LEU A 27 -9.73 -8.59 -7.94
N THR A 28 -9.06 -9.72 -8.18
CA THR A 28 -9.71 -10.96 -8.63
C THR A 28 -10.69 -11.49 -7.59
N PHE A 29 -10.32 -11.47 -6.30
CA PHE A 29 -11.19 -11.91 -5.21
C PHE A 29 -12.47 -11.06 -5.12
N TYR A 30 -12.38 -9.76 -5.39
CA TYR A 30 -13.53 -8.85 -5.44
C TYR A 30 -14.16 -8.72 -6.83
N GLU A 31 -13.78 -9.56 -7.80
CA GLU A 31 -14.27 -9.53 -9.18
C GLU A 31 -14.20 -8.12 -9.81
N THR A 32 -13.21 -7.34 -9.40
CA THR A 32 -13.08 -5.93 -9.74
C THR A 32 -12.03 -5.75 -10.82
N SER A 33 -12.31 -4.88 -11.79
CA SER A 33 -11.31 -4.39 -12.74
C SER A 33 -11.11 -2.89 -12.54
N LEU A 34 -9.88 -2.42 -12.75
CA LEU A 34 -9.54 -1.01 -12.62
C LEU A 34 -9.19 -0.42 -13.99
N PRO A 35 -9.40 0.90 -14.18
CA PRO A 35 -8.90 1.61 -15.34
C PRO A 35 -7.38 1.43 -15.51
N SER A 36 -6.92 1.51 -16.76
CA SER A 36 -5.49 1.46 -17.09
C SER A 36 -4.72 2.55 -16.33
N GLY A 37 -3.60 2.18 -15.71
CA GLY A 37 -2.74 3.11 -14.98
C GLY A 37 -3.15 3.36 -13.52
N THR A 38 -4.34 2.93 -13.08
CA THR A 38 -4.76 3.05 -11.68
C THR A 38 -3.82 2.30 -10.75
N THR A 39 -3.46 1.06 -11.10
CA THR A 39 -2.51 0.25 -10.32
C THR A 39 -1.15 0.93 -10.17
N GLU A 40 -0.63 1.51 -11.25
CA GLU A 40 0.68 2.15 -11.23
C GLU A 40 0.67 3.46 -10.41
N THR A 41 -0.43 4.22 -10.48
CA THR A 41 -0.64 5.41 -9.67
C THR A 41 -0.81 5.09 -8.20
N THR A 42 -1.56 4.03 -7.86
CA THR A 42 -1.66 3.52 -6.50
C THR A 42 -0.28 3.16 -5.95
N TRP A 43 0.55 2.46 -6.73
CA TRP A 43 1.90 2.11 -6.33
C TRP A 43 2.78 3.34 -6.03
N ARG A 44 2.79 4.32 -6.94
CA ARG A 44 3.51 5.59 -6.73
C ARG A 44 3.09 6.29 -5.44
N ASN A 45 1.78 6.40 -5.20
CA ASN A 45 1.25 7.05 -4.01
C ASN A 45 1.63 6.33 -2.71
N LEU A 46 1.73 4.99 -2.74
CA LEU A 46 2.20 4.21 -1.59
C LEU A 46 3.67 4.48 -1.26
N LEU A 47 4.54 4.56 -2.28
CA LEU A 47 5.96 4.86 -2.10
C LEU A 47 6.18 6.30 -1.61
N ASP A 48 5.45 7.27 -2.15
CA ASP A 48 5.59 8.68 -1.77
C ASP A 48 5.09 8.95 -0.35
N LYS A 49 4.03 8.26 0.10
CA LYS A 49 3.57 8.33 1.49
C LYS A 49 4.57 7.71 2.47
N GLY A 50 5.22 6.60 2.09
CA GLY A 50 6.31 6.02 2.88
C GLY A 50 7.49 6.98 3.05
N LYS A 51 7.74 7.86 2.06
CA LYS A 51 8.78 8.90 2.16
C LYS A 51 8.41 9.98 3.18
N LEU A 52 7.15 10.44 3.19
CA LEU A 52 6.68 11.45 4.14
C LEU A 52 6.70 10.97 5.60
N GLU A 53 6.49 9.67 5.84
CA GLU A 53 6.56 9.10 7.20
C GLU A 53 8.01 9.00 7.72
N ASN A 54 8.97 8.73 6.84
CA ASN A 54 10.39 8.63 7.22
C ASN A 54 11.06 10.00 7.47
N ASP A 55 10.56 11.08 6.85
CA ASP A 55 11.12 12.43 6.98
C ASP A 55 10.47 13.28 8.11
N MET A 56 9.42 12.79 8.79
CA MET A 56 8.81 13.50 9.93
C MET A 56 9.50 13.17 11.27
N PRO A 57 10.00 14.18 12.04
CA PRO A 57 10.46 13.96 13.40
C PRO A 57 9.25 13.67 14.30
N THR A 58 9.08 12.39 14.64
CA THR A 58 8.23 11.90 15.74
C THR A 58 6.90 12.63 15.93
N LYS A 59 5.95 12.40 15.03
CA LYS A 59 4.56 12.23 15.47
C LYS A 59 4.15 10.83 15.08
N LYS A 60 4.12 9.93 16.07
CA LYS A 60 3.51 8.60 15.92
C LYS A 60 2.02 8.80 15.62
N ALA A 61 1.71 9.04 14.36
CA ALA A 61 0.40 8.75 13.86
C ALA A 61 0.31 7.22 13.87
N LYS A 62 -0.50 6.67 14.78
CA LYS A 62 -0.86 5.24 14.75
C LYS A 62 -1.73 4.99 13.53
N HIS A 63 -1.15 5.06 12.33
CA HIS A 63 -1.74 4.51 11.13
C HIS A 63 -1.08 3.15 10.94
N GLN A 64 -1.48 2.21 11.79
CA GLN A 64 -1.27 0.81 11.51
C GLN A 64 -2.01 0.53 10.21
N ILE A 65 -1.28 0.21 9.14
CA ILE A 65 -1.87 -0.22 7.89
C ILE A 65 -2.60 -1.53 8.18
N LEU A 66 -3.90 -1.40 8.39
CA LEU A 66 -4.89 -2.47 8.36
C LEU A 66 -5.93 -1.99 7.35
N GLY A 67 -5.85 -2.49 6.12
CA GLY A 67 -6.83 -2.23 5.09
C GLY A 67 -6.23 -1.62 3.82
N PHE A 68 -6.33 -2.39 2.75
CA PHE A 68 -5.85 -2.13 1.39
C PHE A 68 -6.63 -1.03 0.64
N PHE A 69 -6.92 0.13 1.24
CA PHE A 69 -7.64 1.18 0.51
C PHE A 69 -7.21 2.61 0.85
N TYR A 70 -6.87 3.35 -0.21
CA TYR A 70 -7.06 4.79 -0.28
C TYR A 70 -7.98 5.04 -1.48
N PHE A 71 -9.23 5.38 -1.23
CA PHE A 71 -10.16 5.81 -2.27
C PHE A 71 -10.14 7.34 -2.26
N ASP A 72 -9.54 7.95 -3.29
CA ASP A 72 -9.59 9.41 -3.49
C ASP A 72 -10.93 9.74 -4.15
N THR A 73 -11.84 10.38 -3.41
CA THR A 73 -13.16 10.79 -3.89
C THR A 73 -13.13 12.11 -4.67
N THR A 74 -11.95 12.67 -4.97
CA THR A 74 -11.81 14.02 -5.54
C THR A 74 -11.67 14.02 -7.07
N LEU A 75 -12.48 13.22 -7.77
CA LEU A 75 -12.69 13.36 -9.21
C LEU A 75 -14.18 13.18 -9.49
N GLN A 76 -14.89 14.31 -9.51
CA GLN A 76 -16.25 14.45 -10.03
C GLN A 76 -16.21 15.39 -11.23
#